data_AF-A0A134A3A7-F1
#
_entry.id   AF-A0A134A3A7-F1
#
_cell.length_a   1.000
_cell.length_b   1.000
_cell.length_c   1.000
_cell.angle_alpha   90.00
_cell.angle_beta   90.00
_cell.angle_gamma   90.00
#
_symmetry.space_group_name_H-M   'P 1'
#
loop_
_entity.id
_entity.type
_entity.pdbx_description
1 polymer ?
#
loop_
_entity_poly.entity_id
_entity_poly.type
_entity_poly.pdbx_seq_one_letter_code
_entity_poly.pdbx_strand_id
1 'polypeptide(L)'
;MEMAEDYIGTWLYDDFVNNRKLTVPSKLNDISIEISEDEKEFYVEGESFKTLVALDMLKYVSECKNTVVRKNVSIPSWLNEMAKNQNLNFSQILQSALKQELKIGY
;
A
#
# COMPACT_ATOMS: atom_id res chain seq x y z
N MET A 1 -7.98 11.49 12.06
CA MET A 1 -7.79 11.29 10.60
C MET A 1 -6.74 10.24 10.33
N GLU A 2 -5.58 10.26 11.01
CA GLU A 2 -4.53 9.24 10.90
C GLU A 2 -5.05 7.79 11.05
N MET A 3 -5.88 7.50 12.06
CA MET A 3 -6.46 6.15 12.19
C MET A 3 -7.39 5.74 11.03
N ALA A 4 -8.06 6.71 10.38
CA ALA A 4 -8.89 6.42 9.21
C ALA A 4 -8.02 6.12 7.98
N GLU A 5 -6.92 6.85 7.82
CA GLU A 5 -5.91 6.58 6.80
C GLU A 5 -5.29 5.19 6.98
N ASP A 6 -4.91 4.84 8.21
CA ASP A 6 -4.36 3.52 8.53
C ASP A 6 -5.34 2.37 8.27
N TYR A 7 -6.61 2.57 8.66
CA TYR A 7 -7.66 1.58 8.40
C TYR A 7 -7.86 1.34 6.91
N ILE A 8 -8.00 2.41 6.11
CA ILE A 8 -8.19 2.31 4.65
C ILE A 8 -6.94 1.70 4.00
N GLY A 9 -5.75 2.12 4.41
CA GLY A 9 -4.48 1.60 3.90
C GLY A 9 -4.31 0.11 4.17
N THR A 10 -4.68 -0.35 5.38
CA THR A 10 -4.68 -1.77 5.72
C THR A 10 -5.70 -2.55 4.90
N TRP A 11 -6.92 -2.02 4.75
CA TRP A 11 -8.00 -2.68 4.01
C TRP A 11 -7.67 -2.84 2.52
N LEU A 12 -7.09 -1.81 1.89
CA LEU A 12 -6.72 -1.81 0.48
C LEU A 12 -5.40 -2.54 0.19
N TYR A 13 -4.64 -2.94 1.22
CA TYR A 13 -3.30 -3.48 1.06
C TYR A 13 -3.24 -4.69 0.13
N ASP A 14 -4.12 -5.67 0.35
CA ASP A 14 -4.13 -6.92 -0.43
C ASP A 14 -4.48 -6.65 -1.89
N ASP A 15 -5.43 -5.77 -2.14
CA ASP A 15 -5.82 -5.41 -3.51
C ASP A 15 -4.70 -4.65 -4.23
N PHE A 16 -4.01 -3.77 -3.52
CA PHE A 16 -2.85 -3.04 -4.04
C PHE A 16 -1.69 -3.98 -4.40
N VAL A 17 -1.30 -4.91 -3.51
CA VAL A 17 -0.19 -5.84 -3.75
C VAL A 17 -0.49 -6.84 -4.86
N ASN A 18 -1.74 -7.31 -4.95
CA ASN A 18 -2.15 -8.27 -5.97
C ASN A 18 -2.54 -7.61 -7.31
N ASN A 19 -2.30 -6.30 -7.47
CA ASN A 19 -2.67 -5.51 -8.65
C ASN A 19 -4.16 -5.69 -9.03
N ARG A 20 -5.03 -5.80 -8.02
CA ARG A 20 -6.48 -5.83 -8.21
C ARG A 20 -7.00 -4.41 -8.38
N LYS A 21 -8.16 -4.29 -9.00
CA LYS A 21 -8.80 -2.99 -9.22
C LYS A 21 -9.26 -2.42 -7.88
N LEU A 22 -8.66 -1.29 -7.48
CA LEU A 22 -9.13 -0.52 -6.31
C LEU A 22 -10.53 0.04 -6.59
N THR A 23 -11.34 0.13 -5.52
CA THR A 23 -12.66 0.75 -5.58
C THR A 23 -12.53 2.23 -5.94
N VAL A 24 -13.48 2.75 -6.70
CA VAL A 24 -13.51 4.16 -7.06
C VAL A 24 -14.08 4.95 -5.87
N PRO A 25 -13.40 6.01 -5.38
CA PRO A 25 -13.92 6.83 -4.31
C PRO A 25 -15.26 7.47 -4.70
N SER A 26 -16.21 7.43 -3.78
CA SER A 26 -17.48 8.16 -3.93
C SER A 26 -17.26 9.67 -3.85
N LYS A 27 -18.14 10.45 -4.49
CA LYS A 27 -18.12 11.91 -4.33
C LYS A 27 -18.66 12.28 -2.96
N LEU A 28 -18.04 13.28 -2.33
CA LEU A 28 -18.43 13.74 -1.00
C LEU A 28 -19.91 14.14 -0.91
N ASN A 29 -20.44 14.77 -1.97
CA ASN A 29 -21.81 15.26 -2.02
C ASN A 29 -22.86 14.14 -2.17
N ASP A 30 -22.46 12.97 -2.67
CA ASP A 30 -23.39 11.86 -2.92
C ASP A 30 -23.58 10.98 -1.66
N ILE A 31 -22.80 11.24 -0.61
CA ILE A 31 -22.88 10.51 0.66
C ILE A 31 -23.89 11.25 1.55
N SER A 32 -24.98 10.62 1.98
CA SER A 32 -25.85 11.12 3.06
C SER A 32 -25.37 10.57 4.41
N ILE A 33 -25.58 11.31 5.51
CA ILE A 33 -25.38 10.76 6.86
C ILE A 33 -26.73 10.13 7.25
N GLU A 34 -27.04 8.99 6.66
CA GLU A 34 -28.20 8.18 7.05
C GLU A 34 -27.68 7.08 7.96
N ILE A 35 -27.85 7.30 9.26
CA ILE A 35 -27.37 6.40 10.29
C ILE A 35 -28.53 5.51 10.68
N SER A 36 -28.31 4.20 10.58
CA SER A 36 -29.28 3.20 10.96
C SER A 36 -29.56 3.27 12.46
N GLU A 37 -30.73 2.80 12.89
CA GLU A 37 -31.19 2.98 14.28
C GLU A 37 -30.24 2.38 15.32
N ASP A 38 -29.47 1.37 14.93
CA ASP A 38 -28.44 0.67 15.70
C ASP A 38 -27.12 1.45 15.83
N GLU A 39 -26.86 2.43 14.97
CA GLU A 39 -25.61 3.22 14.99
C GLU A 39 -25.81 4.66 15.52
N LYS A 40 -27.04 5.02 15.91
CA LYS A 40 -27.37 6.36 16.42
C LYS A 40 -26.52 6.79 17.63
N GLU A 41 -25.99 5.85 18.40
CA GLU A 41 -25.11 6.16 19.54
C GLU A 41 -23.76 6.77 19.13
N PHE A 42 -23.32 6.54 17.89
CA PHE A 42 -22.06 7.06 17.35
C PHE A 42 -22.22 8.42 16.64
N TYR A 43 -23.44 8.94 16.58
CA TYR A 43 -23.75 10.22 15.95
C TYR A 43 -24.12 11.29 16.96
N VAL A 44 -23.44 12.42 16.88
CA VAL A 44 -23.77 13.60 17.65
C VAL A 44 -24.08 14.72 16.66
N GLU A 45 -25.35 15.14 16.65
CA GLU A 45 -25.80 16.23 15.78
C GLU A 45 -24.99 17.50 16.07
N GLY A 46 -24.41 18.09 15.03
CA GLY A 46 -23.55 19.27 15.13
C GLY A 46 -22.06 18.99 15.40
N GLU A 47 -21.70 17.78 15.85
CA GLU A 47 -20.29 17.40 16.05
C GLU A 47 -19.80 16.38 15.00
N SER A 48 -20.69 15.55 14.48
CA SER A 48 -20.37 14.58 13.41
C SER A 48 -20.36 15.24 12.04
N PHE A 49 -19.32 14.99 11.24
CA PHE A 49 -19.16 15.56 9.91
C PHE A 49 -18.53 14.58 8.92
N LYS A 50 -18.66 14.86 7.62
CA LYS A 50 -18.03 14.12 6.53
C LYS A 50 -16.77 14.84 6.09
N THR A 51 -15.70 14.09 5.82
CA THR A 51 -14.43 14.63 5.30
C THR A 51 -13.81 13.67 4.30
N LEU A 52 -12.96 14.22 3.42
CA LEU A 52 -12.09 13.41 2.58
C LEU A 52 -10.85 13.02 3.38
N VAL A 53 -10.40 11.78 3.18
CA VAL A 53 -9.11 11.27 3.68
C VAL A 53 -8.25 10.98 2.46
N ALA A 54 -7.09 11.62 2.40
CA ALA A 54 -6.10 11.34 1.36
C ALA A 54 -5.28 10.11 1.74
N LEU A 55 -5.01 9.23 0.78
CA LEU A 55 -4.18 8.05 0.98
C LEU A 55 -3.36 7.80 -0.27
N ASP A 56 -2.05 7.77 -0.10
CA ASP A 56 -1.11 7.29 -1.12
C ASP A 56 -0.69 5.87 -0.76
N MET A 57 -1.22 4.87 -1.47
CA MET A 57 -0.96 3.46 -1.20
C MET A 57 0.52 3.09 -1.34
N LEU A 58 1.25 3.70 -2.28
CA LEU A 58 2.68 3.42 -2.46
C LEU A 58 3.46 3.91 -1.25
N LYS A 59 3.20 5.15 -0.84
CA LYS A 59 3.82 5.74 0.35
C LYS A 59 3.47 4.93 1.60
N TYR A 60 2.18 4.67 1.81
CA TYR A 60 1.68 3.92 2.97
C TYR A 60 2.33 2.53 3.08
N VAL A 61 2.39 1.77 1.99
CA VAL A 61 3.05 0.44 1.99
C VAL A 61 4.53 0.55 2.30
N SER A 62 5.21 1.56 1.73
CA SER A 62 6.65 1.73 1.94
C SER A 62 7.01 2.11 3.38
N GLU A 63 6.17 2.90 4.05
CA GLU A 63 6.39 3.37 5.42
C GLU A 63 5.91 2.34 6.46
N CYS A 64 4.72 1.76 6.27
CA CYS A 64 4.08 0.87 7.25
C CYS A 64 4.52 -0.59 7.12
N LYS A 65 4.98 -1.05 5.94
CA LYS A 65 5.42 -2.43 5.71
C LYS A 65 6.86 -2.52 5.19
N ASN A 66 7.77 -1.77 5.80
CA ASN A 66 9.20 -1.77 5.48
C ASN A 66 9.96 -3.02 6.01
N THR A 67 9.31 -4.17 6.14
CA THR A 67 9.96 -5.37 6.63
C THR A 67 10.77 -6.04 5.52
N VAL A 68 12.07 -6.24 5.77
CA VAL A 68 12.95 -6.93 4.84
C VAL A 68 12.66 -8.44 4.91
N VAL A 69 12.13 -8.99 3.82
CA VAL A 69 11.89 -10.43 3.71
C VAL A 69 13.03 -11.10 2.94
N ARG A 70 13.71 -12.07 3.58
CA ARG A 70 14.72 -12.88 2.92
C ARG A 70 14.08 -13.77 1.84
N LYS A 71 14.60 -13.72 0.62
CA LYS A 71 14.21 -14.58 -0.49
C LYS A 71 15.40 -15.42 -0.95
N ASN A 72 15.15 -16.69 -1.27
CA ASN A 72 16.12 -17.55 -1.94
C ASN A 72 15.80 -17.52 -3.44
N VAL A 73 16.81 -17.26 -4.27
CA VAL A 73 16.65 -17.12 -5.73
C VAL A 73 17.55 -18.11 -6.44
N SER A 74 17.06 -18.72 -7.51
CA SER A 74 17.84 -19.60 -8.38
C SER A 74 18.34 -18.80 -9.58
N ILE A 75 19.66 -18.75 -9.77
CA ILE A 75 20.32 -18.10 -10.91
C ILE A 75 21.38 -19.03 -11.50
N PRO A 76 21.72 -18.89 -12.79
CA PRO A 76 22.82 -19.65 -13.39
C PRO A 76 24.14 -19.47 -12.64
N SER A 77 24.91 -20.54 -12.47
CA SER A 77 26.18 -20.52 -11.72
C SER A 77 27.17 -19.50 -12.30
N TRP A 78 27.29 -19.43 -13.63
CA TRP A 78 28.16 -18.46 -14.30
C TRP A 78 27.80 -17.00 -13.97
N LEU A 79 26.52 -16.70 -13.79
CA LEU A 79 26.03 -15.35 -13.46
C LEU A 79 26.34 -15.01 -12.00
N ASN A 80 26.19 -15.97 -11.09
CA ASN A 80 26.56 -15.82 -9.69
C ASN A 80 28.05 -15.50 -9.53
N GLU A 81 28.92 -16.25 -10.19
CA GLU A 81 30.37 -16.03 -10.11
C GLU A 81 30.77 -14.67 -10.72
N MET A 82 30.19 -14.30 -11.87
CA MET A 82 30.45 -13.00 -12.49
C MET A 82 30.02 -11.83 -11.59
N ALA A 83 28.85 -11.92 -10.96
CA ALA A 83 28.34 -10.89 -10.05
C ALA A 83 29.16 -10.81 -8.75
N LYS A 84 29.59 -11.94 -8.19
CA LYS A 84 30.48 -11.97 -7.01
C LYS A 84 31.85 -11.37 -7.30
N ASN A 85 32.44 -11.67 -8.45
CA ASN A 85 33.73 -11.11 -8.87
C ASN A 85 33.69 -9.59 -9.02
N GLN A 86 32.52 -9.05 -9.37
CA GLN A 86 32.27 -7.61 -9.46
C GLN A 86 31.76 -7.00 -8.13
N ASN A 87 31.67 -7.79 -7.06
CA ASN A 87 31.18 -7.38 -5.74
C ASN A 87 29.77 -6.75 -5.77
N LEU A 88 28.89 -7.29 -6.61
CA LEU A 88 27.53 -6.77 -6.79
C LEU A 88 26.62 -7.14 -5.60
N ASN A 89 25.75 -6.20 -5.21
CA ASN A 89 24.74 -6.42 -4.19
C ASN A 89 23.48 -7.04 -4.81
N PHE A 90 23.36 -8.38 -4.73
CA PHE A 90 22.21 -9.12 -5.25
C PHE A 90 20.87 -8.62 -4.71
N SER A 91 20.79 -8.31 -3.42
CA SER A 91 19.55 -7.84 -2.78
C SER A 91 19.11 -6.49 -3.34
N GLN A 92 20.06 -5.56 -3.50
CA GLN A 92 19.77 -4.23 -4.05
C GLN A 92 19.36 -4.32 -5.53
N ILE A 93 20.09 -5.10 -6.32
CA ILE A 93 19.78 -5.29 -7.75
C ILE A 93 18.40 -5.93 -7.93
N LEU A 94 18.07 -6.94 -7.13
CA LEU A 94 16.75 -7.57 -7.18
C LEU A 94 15.64 -6.56 -6.84
N GLN A 95 15.83 -5.74 -5.80
CA GLN A 95 14.86 -4.70 -5.44
C GLN A 95 14.69 -3.65 -6.55
N SER A 96 15.79 -3.18 -7.15
CA SER A 96 15.76 -2.24 -8.27
C SER A 96 15.06 -2.83 -9.50
N ALA A 97 15.37 -4.08 -9.85
CA ALA A 97 14.73 -4.76 -10.98
C ALA A 97 13.22 -4.94 -10.76
N LEU A 98 12.80 -5.33 -9.54
CA LEU A 98 11.38 -5.47 -9.20
C LEU A 98 10.64 -4.12 -9.26
N LYS A 99 11.24 -3.05 -8.74
CA LYS A 99 10.67 -1.69 -8.82
C LYS A 99 10.49 -1.25 -10.27
N GLN A 100 11.48 -1.50 -11.11
CA GLN A 100 11.42 -1.19 -12.53
C GLN A 100 10.30 -1.97 -13.24
N GLU A 101 10.20 -3.28 -12.99
CA GLU A 101 9.18 -4.14 -13.61
C GLU A 101 7.75 -3.73 -13.19
N LEU A 102 7.60 -3.37 -11.91
CA LEU A 102 6.32 -2.91 -11.35
C LEU A 102 6.02 -1.43 -11.69
N LYS A 103 6.90 -0.74 -12.42
CA LYS A 103 6.80 0.70 -12.73
C LYS A 103 6.64 1.58 -11.48
N ILE A 104 7.27 1.16 -10.39
CA ILE A 104 7.32 1.90 -9.11
C ILE A 104 8.60 2.71 -9.13
N GLY A 105 8.53 3.98 -9.54
CA GLY A 105 9.68 4.87 -9.71
C GLY A 105 9.69 6.04 -8.73
N TYR A 106 10.87 6.30 -8.14
CA TYR A 106 11.31 7.61 -7.66
C TYR A 106 12.44 8.07 -8.60
#